data_AF-A0A8X6QE64-F1
#
_entry.id   AF-A0A8X6QE64-F1
#
_cell.length_a   1.000
_cell.length_b   1.000
_cell.length_c   1.000
_cell.angle_alpha   90.00
_cell.angle_beta   90.00
_cell.angle_gamma   90.00
#
_symmetry.space_group_name_H-M   'P 1'
#
loop_
_entity.id
_entity.type
_entity.pdbx_description
1 polymer ?
#
loop_
_entity_poly.entity_id
_entity_poly.type
_entity_poly.pdbx_seq_one_letter_code
_entity_poly.pdbx_strand_id
1 'polypeptide(L)'
;MWKYGVIANIRGDPQRESIKHGPYGLDCSQKCDCDWNYADSYDHVTGQCHCHKGWNGIRCDSHCDRSQCGPECGYIYDCKNNSSCDIINGLCLCERVWMGKNCGQICSAGYFGYNCSETSPVCVNDNGTCHHVTSLCHCHPGFTGLSYSETCPSGHCGLRCKSLCKCKNYGQCNTATGECQCPLGWKGDDYSIPCPNGTFGLLCKENCTCLKGEYCCRNDGCLSLFPWLNGSSMYSRLL
;
A
#
# COMPACT_ATOMS: atom_id res chain seq x y z
N MET A 1 -23.48 -44.87 -53.81
CA MET A 1 -24.86 -44.38 -54.05
C MET A 1 -25.62 -44.47 -52.73
N TRP A 2 -26.16 -43.35 -52.28
CA TRP A 2 -26.89 -43.23 -51.02
C TRP A 2 -28.21 -44.02 -51.06
N LYS A 3 -28.56 -44.70 -49.96
CA LYS A 3 -29.88 -44.67 -49.27
C LYS A 3 -30.13 -45.98 -48.50
N TYR A 4 -30.23 -45.86 -47.17
CA TYR A 4 -31.41 -46.30 -46.43
C TYR A 4 -31.65 -45.26 -45.34
N GLY A 5 -32.86 -44.68 -45.36
CA GLY A 5 -33.28 -43.66 -44.41
C GLY A 5 -33.95 -44.28 -43.19
N VAL A 6 -33.98 -43.50 -42.11
CA VAL A 6 -35.02 -43.60 -41.10
C VAL A 6 -35.54 -42.19 -40.87
N ILE A 7 -36.82 -41.99 -41.21
CA ILE A 7 -37.55 -40.75 -40.93
C ILE A 7 -38.10 -40.89 -39.51
N ALA A 8 -37.68 -40.00 -38.61
CA ALA A 8 -38.45 -39.68 -37.42
C ALA A 8 -38.41 -38.15 -37.25
N ASN A 9 -39.57 -37.54 -37.45
CA ASN A 9 -39.84 -36.16 -37.11
C ASN A 9 -40.95 -36.23 -36.04
N ILE A 10 -40.80 -35.48 -34.95
CA ILE A 10 -41.84 -34.71 -34.22
C ILE A 10 -41.25 -34.31 -32.84
N ARG A 11 -41.03 -32.99 -32.71
CA ARG A 11 -41.16 -32.12 -31.53
C ARG A 11 -40.41 -32.45 -30.23
N GLY A 12 -39.47 -31.55 -29.92
CA GLY A 12 -39.13 -31.12 -28.57
C GLY A 12 -37.96 -31.84 -27.93
N ASP A 13 -36.74 -31.31 -28.11
CA ASP A 13 -35.71 -31.43 -27.06
C ASP A 13 -34.69 -30.28 -27.16
N PRO A 14 -34.51 -29.46 -26.10
CA PRO A 14 -33.58 -28.34 -26.09
C PRO A 14 -32.24 -28.80 -25.50
N GLN A 15 -31.45 -29.56 -26.25
CA GLN A 15 -30.03 -29.76 -25.93
C GLN A 15 -29.32 -30.45 -27.10
N ARG A 16 -28.83 -29.65 -28.04
CA ARG A 16 -27.70 -30.04 -28.87
C ARG A 16 -26.50 -29.22 -28.41
N GLU A 17 -25.98 -29.55 -27.24
CA GLU A 17 -24.60 -29.21 -26.92
C GLU A 17 -23.73 -30.01 -27.90
N SER A 18 -23.21 -29.31 -28.90
CA SER A 18 -22.19 -29.85 -29.80
C SER A 18 -21.08 -30.48 -28.97
N ILE A 19 -20.72 -31.72 -29.30
CA ILE A 19 -19.58 -32.44 -28.74
C ILE A 19 -18.35 -31.52 -28.88
N LYS A 20 -17.96 -30.80 -27.81
CA LYS A 20 -16.84 -29.85 -27.86
C LYS A 20 -15.50 -30.57 -28.06
N HIS A 21 -15.44 -31.84 -27.67
CA HIS A 21 -14.22 -32.65 -27.65
C HIS A 21 -14.53 -34.06 -28.14
N GLY A 22 -13.85 -34.49 -29.19
CA GLY A 22 -14.08 -35.78 -29.84
C GLY A 22 -12.78 -36.49 -30.20
N PRO A 23 -12.88 -37.68 -30.82
CA PRO A 23 -11.73 -38.41 -31.31
C PRO A 23 -11.05 -37.72 -32.50
N TYR A 24 -9.81 -38.12 -32.77
CA TYR A 24 -9.00 -37.68 -33.91
C TYR A 24 -8.33 -38.87 -34.62
N GLY A 25 -7.74 -38.58 -35.78
CA GLY A 25 -6.99 -39.55 -36.57
C GLY A 25 -7.87 -40.45 -37.45
N LEU A 26 -7.23 -41.40 -38.14
CA LEU A 26 -7.92 -42.33 -39.02
C LEU A 26 -8.95 -43.16 -38.23
N ASP A 27 -10.16 -43.24 -38.78
CA ASP A 27 -11.32 -43.90 -38.19
C ASP A 27 -11.71 -43.42 -36.78
N CYS A 28 -11.33 -42.19 -36.39
CA CYS A 28 -11.67 -41.62 -35.09
C CYS A 28 -11.21 -42.52 -33.91
N SER A 29 -10.07 -43.18 -34.07
CA SER A 29 -9.57 -44.19 -33.15
C SER A 29 -8.80 -43.63 -31.95
N GLN A 30 -8.35 -42.38 -32.02
CA GLN A 30 -7.54 -41.73 -30.98
C GLN A 30 -8.33 -40.65 -30.25
N LYS A 31 -8.00 -40.38 -28.98
CA LYS A 31 -8.70 -39.38 -28.15
C LYS A 31 -7.78 -38.19 -27.86
N CYS A 32 -8.24 -36.98 -28.12
CA CYS A 32 -7.49 -35.76 -27.83
C CYS A 32 -7.29 -35.55 -26.33
N ASP A 33 -6.08 -35.14 -25.95
CA ASP A 33 -5.67 -34.85 -24.57
C ASP A 33 -5.26 -33.39 -24.39
N CYS A 34 -6.18 -32.47 -24.69
CA CYS A 34 -6.03 -31.04 -24.43
C CYS A 34 -6.53 -30.68 -23.03
N ASP A 35 -5.94 -29.67 -22.40
CA ASP A 35 -6.56 -28.95 -21.29
C ASP A 35 -7.68 -28.06 -21.84
N TRP A 36 -8.91 -28.58 -21.78
CA TRP A 36 -10.08 -27.94 -22.34
C TRP A 36 -10.52 -26.66 -21.60
N ASN A 37 -9.89 -26.32 -20.47
CA ASN A 37 -10.05 -25.00 -19.85
C ASN A 37 -9.33 -23.91 -20.64
N TYR A 38 -8.29 -24.29 -21.40
CA TYR A 38 -7.37 -23.40 -22.08
C TYR A 38 -7.20 -23.71 -23.57
N ALA A 39 -8.05 -24.57 -24.12
CA ALA A 39 -8.07 -24.95 -25.53
C ALA A 39 -9.40 -24.56 -26.19
N ASP A 40 -9.31 -23.85 -27.32
CA ASP A 40 -10.45 -23.45 -28.12
C ASP A 40 -10.98 -24.60 -28.98
N SER A 41 -10.07 -25.38 -29.57
CA SER A 41 -10.40 -26.48 -30.48
C SER A 41 -9.22 -27.44 -30.64
N TYR A 42 -9.35 -28.42 -31.53
CA TYR A 42 -8.28 -29.32 -31.90
C TYR A 42 -8.36 -29.70 -33.37
N ASP A 43 -7.25 -30.12 -33.96
CA ASP A 43 -7.19 -30.67 -35.31
C ASP A 43 -7.67 -32.13 -35.30
N HIS A 44 -8.75 -32.41 -36.03
CA HIS A 44 -9.37 -33.74 -36.09
C HIS A 44 -8.52 -34.82 -36.81
N VAL A 45 -7.49 -34.42 -37.57
CA VAL A 45 -6.57 -35.33 -38.25
C VAL A 45 -5.36 -35.62 -37.37
N THR A 46 -4.72 -34.57 -36.83
CA THR A 46 -3.45 -34.70 -36.09
C THR A 46 -3.63 -34.83 -34.58
N GLY A 47 -4.77 -34.39 -34.04
CA GLY A 47 -5.02 -34.31 -32.61
C GLY A 47 -4.39 -33.10 -31.93
N GLN A 48 -3.78 -32.17 -32.70
CA GLN A 48 -3.14 -30.98 -32.15
C GLN A 48 -4.17 -30.04 -31.51
N CYS A 49 -3.89 -29.58 -30.29
CA CYS A 49 -4.72 -28.63 -29.58
C CYS A 49 -4.49 -27.20 -30.10
N HIS A 50 -5.57 -26.45 -30.33
CA HIS A 50 -5.51 -25.01 -30.58
C HIS A 50 -5.82 -24.28 -29.29
N CYS A 51 -4.81 -23.63 -28.72
CA CYS A 51 -4.90 -23.01 -27.40
C CYS A 51 -5.60 -21.65 -27.42
N HIS A 52 -6.22 -21.30 -26.30
CA HIS A 52 -6.64 -19.94 -26.00
C HIS A 52 -5.46 -18.98 -26.14
N LYS A 53 -5.76 -17.72 -26.47
CA LYS A 53 -4.76 -16.66 -26.52
C LYS A 53 -4.06 -16.54 -25.16
N GLY A 54 -2.72 -16.52 -25.16
CA GLY A 54 -1.91 -16.48 -23.94
C GLY A 54 -1.52 -17.85 -23.36
N TRP A 55 -1.91 -18.94 -24.02
CA TRP A 55 -1.57 -20.32 -23.67
C TRP A 55 -0.82 -21.02 -24.81
N ASN A 56 0.08 -21.92 -24.45
CA ASN A 56 0.84 -22.79 -25.35
C ASN A 56 1.04 -24.18 -24.72
N GLY A 57 1.84 -24.98 -25.42
CA GLY A 57 2.08 -26.37 -25.10
C GLY A 57 1.17 -27.28 -25.90
N ILE A 58 1.60 -28.53 -26.06
CA ILE A 58 0.89 -29.55 -26.85
C ILE A 58 -0.53 -29.79 -26.31
N ARG A 59 -0.72 -29.55 -25.01
CA ARG A 59 -2.00 -29.71 -24.30
C ARG A 59 -2.61 -28.38 -23.85
N CYS A 60 -2.04 -27.23 -24.23
CA CYS A 60 -2.47 -25.92 -23.73
C CYS A 60 -2.36 -25.77 -22.19
N ASP A 61 -1.37 -26.40 -21.57
CA ASP A 61 -1.14 -26.43 -20.12
C ASP A 61 -0.13 -25.38 -19.64
N SER A 62 0.44 -24.61 -20.55
CA SER A 62 1.53 -23.67 -20.28
C SER A 62 1.17 -22.26 -20.73
N HIS A 63 1.65 -21.25 -20.01
CA HIS A 63 1.47 -19.85 -20.41
C HIS A 63 2.54 -19.42 -21.42
N CYS A 64 2.18 -18.48 -22.29
CA CYS A 64 3.17 -17.78 -23.12
C CYS A 64 4.22 -17.09 -22.25
N ASP A 65 5.46 -17.03 -22.75
CA ASP A 65 6.51 -16.20 -22.16
C ASP A 65 6.10 -14.71 -22.19
N ARG A 66 6.61 -13.90 -21.26
CA ARG A 66 6.25 -12.47 -21.15
C ARG A 66 6.49 -11.65 -22.42
N SER A 67 7.42 -12.10 -23.28
CA SER A 67 7.76 -11.47 -24.55
C SER A 67 6.96 -12.02 -25.74
N GLN A 68 6.05 -12.95 -25.51
CA GLN A 68 5.27 -13.60 -26.55
C GLN A 68 3.77 -13.41 -26.30
N CYS A 69 3.06 -12.87 -27.28
CA CYS A 69 1.61 -12.63 -27.22
C CYS A 69 0.90 -13.10 -28.49
N GLY A 70 -0.43 -13.11 -28.45
CA GLY A 70 -1.26 -13.54 -29.58
C GLY A 70 -1.53 -15.05 -29.63
N PRO A 71 -2.12 -15.54 -30.73
CA PRO A 71 -2.44 -16.95 -30.89
C PRO A 71 -1.15 -17.79 -30.92
N GLU A 72 -1.16 -18.88 -30.15
CA GLU A 72 -0.02 -19.81 -30.02
C GLU A 72 1.32 -19.12 -29.66
N CYS A 73 1.27 -17.95 -29.01
CA CYS A 73 2.46 -17.15 -28.67
C CYS A 73 3.30 -16.71 -29.88
N GLY A 74 2.69 -16.63 -31.07
CA GLY A 74 3.41 -16.37 -32.32
C GLY A 74 3.94 -14.94 -32.52
N TYR A 75 3.50 -13.96 -31.72
CA TYR A 75 4.01 -12.59 -31.79
C TYR A 75 5.05 -12.34 -30.71
N ILE A 76 6.29 -12.09 -31.14
CA ILE A 76 7.37 -11.68 -30.24
C ILE A 76 7.37 -10.15 -30.14
N TYR A 77 7.16 -9.61 -28.94
CA TYR A 77 7.17 -8.18 -28.67
C TYR A 77 8.36 -7.78 -27.81
N ASP A 78 9.06 -6.71 -28.22
CA ASP A 78 10.16 -6.08 -27.46
C ASP A 78 9.58 -5.13 -26.41
N CYS A 79 8.89 -5.65 -25.40
CA CYS A 79 8.44 -4.85 -24.25
C CYS A 79 9.57 -4.77 -23.21
N LYS A 80 10.13 -3.57 -23.00
CA LYS A 80 11.27 -3.34 -22.11
C LYS A 80 10.83 -3.25 -20.65
N ASN A 81 11.82 -3.24 -19.75
CA ASN A 81 11.63 -2.98 -18.32
C ASN A 81 10.66 -3.96 -17.64
N ASN A 82 10.78 -5.25 -17.99
CA ASN A 82 9.94 -6.33 -17.44
C ASN A 82 8.43 -6.17 -17.70
N SER A 83 8.08 -5.36 -18.70
CA SER A 83 6.70 -5.13 -19.13
C SER A 83 6.18 -6.32 -19.94
N SER A 84 4.85 -6.51 -19.92
CA SER A 84 4.18 -7.56 -20.68
C SER A 84 3.51 -6.99 -21.93
N CYS A 85 2.89 -7.82 -22.75
CA CYS A 85 2.05 -7.38 -23.86
C CYS A 85 0.59 -7.83 -23.66
N ASP A 86 -0.32 -7.04 -24.22
CA ASP A 86 -1.73 -7.35 -24.28
C ASP A 86 -1.96 -8.54 -25.22
N ILE A 87 -2.67 -9.57 -24.74
CA ILE A 87 -2.87 -10.82 -25.47
C ILE A 87 -3.82 -10.69 -26.68
N ILE A 88 -4.57 -9.58 -26.78
CA ILE A 88 -5.59 -9.36 -27.81
C ILE A 88 -5.00 -8.54 -28.96
N ASN A 89 -4.38 -7.40 -28.66
CA ASN A 89 -3.88 -6.46 -29.65
C ASN A 89 -2.35 -6.39 -29.74
N GLY A 90 -1.63 -7.02 -28.81
CA GLY A 90 -0.17 -7.09 -28.81
C GLY A 90 0.54 -5.80 -28.42
N LEU A 91 -0.17 -4.82 -27.85
CA LEU A 91 0.45 -3.60 -27.34
C LEU A 91 1.18 -3.87 -26.02
N CYS A 92 2.31 -3.22 -25.78
CA CYS A 92 3.00 -3.38 -24.50
C CYS A 92 2.19 -2.76 -23.36
N LEU A 93 1.97 -3.55 -22.32
CA LEU A 93 1.43 -3.16 -21.04
C LEU A 93 2.61 -2.80 -20.13
N CYS A 94 2.90 -1.51 -20.08
CA CYS A 94 4.06 -1.00 -19.36
C CYS A 94 3.92 -1.20 -17.86
N GLU A 95 4.99 -1.67 -17.23
CA GLU A 95 5.09 -1.66 -15.78
C GLU A 95 4.99 -0.22 -15.27
N ARG A 96 4.57 -0.04 -14.00
CA ARG A 96 4.46 1.29 -13.40
C ARG A 96 5.76 2.08 -13.57
N VAL A 97 5.64 3.39 -13.72
CA VAL A 97 6.74 4.34 -13.99
C VAL A 97 7.35 4.28 -15.40
N TRP A 98 6.85 3.43 -16.28
CA TRP A 98 7.26 3.35 -17.69
C TRP A 98 6.11 3.69 -18.63
N MET A 99 6.46 4.20 -19.81
CA MET A 99 5.55 4.55 -20.89
C MET A 99 6.20 4.36 -22.26
N GLY A 100 5.39 4.64 -23.29
CA GLY A 100 5.79 4.53 -24.68
C GLY A 100 5.49 3.15 -25.26
N LYS A 101 5.58 3.03 -26.59
CA LYS A 101 5.14 1.85 -27.34
C LYS A 101 5.80 0.54 -26.89
N ASN A 102 7.06 0.61 -26.43
CA ASN A 102 7.85 -0.52 -25.96
C ASN A 102 8.23 -0.41 -24.47
N CYS A 103 7.59 0.50 -23.73
CA CYS A 103 7.86 0.72 -22.31
C CYS A 103 9.31 1.12 -21.98
N GLY A 104 10.02 1.68 -22.96
CA GLY A 104 11.41 2.11 -22.80
C GLY A 104 11.58 3.51 -22.21
N GLN A 105 10.50 4.27 -22.04
CA GLN A 105 10.55 5.64 -21.55
C GLN A 105 10.11 5.69 -20.09
N ILE A 106 10.93 6.29 -19.22
CA ILE A 106 10.56 6.53 -17.82
C ILE A 106 9.61 7.73 -17.75
N CYS A 107 8.69 7.73 -16.79
CA CYS A 107 7.80 8.87 -16.57
C CYS A 107 8.58 10.16 -16.27
N SER A 108 8.07 11.29 -16.78
CA SER A 108 8.56 12.61 -16.44
C SER A 108 8.42 12.89 -14.94
N ALA A 109 9.29 13.74 -14.39
CA ALA A 109 9.23 14.12 -12.99
C ALA A 109 7.82 14.62 -12.61
N GLY A 110 7.28 14.08 -11.52
CA GLY A 110 5.93 14.40 -11.07
C GLY A 110 4.84 13.48 -11.63
N TYR A 111 5.16 12.52 -12.50
CA TYR A 111 4.19 11.55 -13.03
C TYR A 111 4.60 10.11 -12.75
N PHE A 112 3.63 9.24 -12.50
CA PHE A 112 3.84 7.82 -12.22
C PHE A 112 2.59 6.99 -12.57
N GLY A 113 2.58 5.73 -12.15
CA GLY A 113 1.49 4.80 -12.43
C GLY A 113 1.62 4.18 -13.82
N TYR A 114 0.55 3.52 -14.26
CA TYR A 114 0.49 2.95 -15.60
C TYR A 114 0.39 4.06 -16.64
N ASN A 115 1.25 4.01 -17.66
CA ASN A 115 1.33 5.04 -18.70
C ASN A 115 1.47 6.47 -18.16
N CYS A 116 2.08 6.64 -16.98
CA CYS A 116 2.32 7.95 -16.35
C CYS A 116 1.04 8.77 -16.10
N SER A 117 -0.09 8.11 -15.85
CA SER A 117 -1.39 8.76 -15.69
C SER A 117 -1.65 9.32 -14.28
N GLU A 118 -0.79 9.01 -13.31
CA GLU A 118 -0.90 9.46 -11.92
C GLU A 118 0.11 10.59 -11.64
N THR A 119 -0.24 11.55 -10.79
CA THR A 119 0.63 12.68 -10.44
C THR A 119 1.19 12.53 -9.03
N SER A 120 2.50 12.75 -8.88
CA SER A 120 3.21 12.72 -7.61
C SER A 120 2.60 13.70 -6.60
N PRO A 121 2.55 13.34 -5.30
CA PRO A 121 2.10 14.25 -4.28
C PRO A 121 3.01 15.49 -4.22
N VAL A 122 2.45 16.63 -3.81
CA VAL A 122 3.25 17.82 -3.52
C VAL A 122 3.93 17.63 -2.18
N CYS A 123 5.25 17.63 -2.21
CA CYS A 123 6.13 17.35 -1.08
C CYS A 123 6.30 18.63 -0.25
N VAL A 124 5.59 18.76 0.90
CA VAL A 124 5.49 20.03 1.65
C VAL A 124 6.79 20.40 2.37
N ASN A 125 7.47 19.40 2.95
CA ASN A 125 8.66 19.60 3.78
C ASN A 125 9.97 19.22 3.08
N ASP A 126 9.95 18.93 1.77
CA ASP A 126 11.10 18.43 1.01
C ASP A 126 11.34 19.26 -0.27
N ASN A 127 11.16 20.59 -0.18
CA ASN A 127 11.33 21.54 -1.30
C ASN A 127 10.59 21.13 -2.60
N GLY A 128 9.48 20.38 -2.48
CA GLY A 128 8.72 19.86 -3.61
C GLY A 128 9.36 18.68 -4.37
N THR A 129 10.45 18.07 -3.88
CA THR A 129 11.07 16.91 -4.54
C THR A 129 10.50 15.58 -4.06
N CYS A 130 10.19 14.70 -5.00
CA CYS A 130 9.66 13.37 -4.72
C CYS A 130 10.46 12.32 -5.52
N HIS A 131 10.62 11.13 -4.96
CA HIS A 131 11.44 10.07 -5.54
C HIS A 131 10.74 9.45 -6.76
N HIS A 132 11.32 9.64 -7.96
CA HIS A 132 10.68 9.30 -9.24
C HIS A 132 10.20 7.84 -9.40
N VAL A 133 10.82 6.87 -8.71
CA VAL A 133 10.41 5.45 -8.79
C VAL A 133 9.30 5.11 -7.80
N THR A 134 9.33 5.69 -6.60
CA THR A 134 8.40 5.32 -5.51
C THR A 134 7.27 6.32 -5.37
N SER A 135 7.39 7.49 -6.00
CA SER A 135 6.48 8.64 -5.88
C SER A 135 6.27 9.07 -4.43
N LEU A 136 7.29 8.89 -3.59
CA LEU A 136 7.31 9.27 -2.18
C LEU A 136 8.29 10.41 -1.99
N CYS A 137 7.96 11.40 -1.17
CA CYS A 137 8.92 12.43 -0.78
C CYS A 137 10.04 11.87 0.10
N HIS A 138 11.16 12.59 0.20
CA HIS A 138 12.12 12.28 1.25
C HIS A 138 11.59 12.72 2.61
N CYS A 139 11.84 11.87 3.61
CA CYS A 139 11.32 12.12 4.95
C CYS A 139 12.29 13.00 5.71
N HIS A 140 11.81 14.14 6.21
CA HIS A 140 12.43 14.79 7.35
C HIS A 140 11.92 14.14 8.66
N PRO A 141 12.77 14.05 9.70
CA PRO A 141 12.32 13.59 11.01
C PRO A 141 11.15 14.41 11.54
N GLY A 142 10.18 13.75 12.18
CA GLY A 142 9.03 14.42 12.78
C GLY A 142 7.78 14.51 11.90
N PHE A 143 7.85 14.06 10.65
CA PHE A 143 6.72 14.05 9.73
C PHE A 143 6.44 12.66 9.15
N THR A 144 5.17 12.44 8.76
CA THR A 144 4.62 11.23 8.16
C THR A 144 3.57 11.57 7.10
N GLY A 145 3.03 10.54 6.45
CA GLY A 145 2.09 10.67 5.33
C GLY A 145 2.79 10.72 3.97
N LEU A 146 2.00 10.65 2.89
CA LEU A 146 2.52 10.59 1.51
C LEU A 146 3.16 11.90 1.04
N SER A 147 2.60 13.04 1.46
CA SER A 147 3.11 14.41 1.23
C SER A 147 4.06 14.89 2.34
N TYR A 148 4.27 14.08 3.37
CA TYR A 148 4.98 14.42 4.62
C TYR A 148 4.52 15.74 5.26
N SER A 149 3.22 16.05 5.15
CA SER A 149 2.61 17.22 5.78
C SER A 149 2.12 16.97 7.20
N GLU A 150 1.98 15.71 7.60
CA GLU A 150 1.44 15.33 8.90
C GLU A 150 2.58 15.20 9.91
N THR A 151 2.45 15.83 11.07
CA THR A 151 3.39 15.62 12.17
C THR A 151 3.26 14.20 12.75
N CYS A 152 4.32 13.68 13.37
CA CYS A 152 4.24 12.36 13.99
C CYS A 152 3.09 12.26 15.00
N PRO A 153 2.39 11.09 15.05
CA PRO A 153 1.37 10.85 16.04
C PRO A 153 1.98 10.87 17.46
N SER A 154 1.16 11.22 18.44
CA SER A 154 1.58 11.30 19.85
C SER A 154 2.34 10.03 20.28
N GLY A 155 3.47 10.23 20.95
CA GLY A 155 4.34 9.14 21.41
C GLY A 155 5.31 8.59 20.35
N HIS A 156 5.31 9.11 19.13
CA HIS A 156 6.24 8.72 18.07
C HIS A 156 7.11 9.89 17.61
N CYS A 157 8.34 9.57 17.19
CA CYS A 157 9.31 10.56 16.73
C CYS A 157 10.30 9.99 15.71
N GLY A 158 11.15 10.88 15.19
CA GLY A 158 12.24 10.56 14.27
C GLY A 158 11.77 10.34 12.84
N LEU A 159 12.62 9.69 12.05
CA LEU A 159 12.38 9.47 10.63
C LEU A 159 11.17 8.54 10.43
N ARG A 160 10.18 9.01 9.65
CA ARG A 160 8.92 8.28 9.39
C ARG A 160 8.18 7.88 10.68
N CYS A 161 8.42 8.59 11.78
CA CYS A 161 7.79 8.32 13.08
C CYS A 161 7.95 6.88 13.57
N LYS A 162 9.05 6.22 13.19
CA LYS A 162 9.30 4.81 13.56
C LYS A 162 9.77 4.63 14.99
N SER A 163 10.26 5.69 15.63
CA SER A 163 10.78 5.62 17.00
C SER A 163 9.67 5.97 17.99
N LEU A 164 9.62 5.23 19.10
CA LEU A 164 8.75 5.56 20.23
C LEU A 164 9.48 6.54 21.16
N CYS A 165 8.73 7.52 21.65
CA CYS A 165 9.21 8.45 22.65
C CYS A 165 9.35 7.75 24.00
N LYS A 166 10.44 8.07 24.72
CA LYS A 166 10.78 7.43 26.01
C LYS A 166 10.27 8.21 27.23
N CYS A 167 9.41 9.19 27.01
CA CYS A 167 8.92 10.11 28.04
C CYS A 167 7.99 9.38 29.01
N LYS A 168 8.18 9.60 30.31
CA LYS A 168 7.26 9.12 31.35
C LYS A 168 6.26 10.21 31.76
N ASN A 169 5.29 9.85 32.59
CA ASN A 169 4.31 10.77 33.18
C ASN A 169 3.55 11.62 32.15
N TYR A 170 3.14 11.01 31.02
CA TYR A 170 2.40 11.68 29.95
C TYR A 170 3.17 12.83 29.27
N GLY A 171 4.49 12.88 29.41
CA GLY A 171 5.32 13.87 28.72
C GLY A 171 5.19 13.76 27.20
N GLN A 172 4.93 14.88 26.55
CA GLN A 172 5.01 14.98 25.09
C GLN A 172 6.48 15.02 24.66
N CYS A 173 6.77 14.51 23.48
CA CYS A 173 8.10 14.56 22.87
C CYS A 173 8.11 15.45 21.64
N ASN A 174 9.25 16.07 21.38
CA ASN A 174 9.57 16.63 20.09
C ASN A 174 9.49 15.51 19.03
N THR A 175 8.67 15.72 18.00
CA THR A 175 8.44 14.71 16.97
C THR A 175 9.67 14.46 16.10
N ALA A 176 10.56 15.43 15.92
CA ALA A 176 11.77 15.28 15.14
C ALA A 176 12.89 14.58 15.92
N THR A 177 13.18 15.03 17.14
CA THR A 177 14.33 14.55 17.93
C THR A 177 13.98 13.43 18.89
N GLY A 178 12.72 13.32 19.32
CA GLY A 178 12.30 12.43 20.40
C GLY A 178 12.62 12.94 21.80
N GLU A 179 13.19 14.14 21.91
CA GLU A 179 13.44 14.78 23.19
C GLU A 179 12.12 15.10 23.87
N CYS A 180 12.02 14.70 25.13
CA CYS A 180 10.82 14.94 25.91
C CYS A 180 10.69 16.45 26.21
N GLN A 181 9.46 16.94 26.39
CA GLN A 181 9.16 18.26 26.95
C GLN A 181 8.66 18.09 28.39
N CYS A 182 9.24 18.85 29.33
CA CYS A 182 9.01 18.64 30.76
C CYS A 182 7.57 18.97 31.16
N PRO A 183 6.80 18.03 31.75
CA PRO A 183 5.61 18.39 32.49
C PRO A 183 6.00 19.08 33.82
N LEU A 184 5.16 20.00 34.31
CA LEU A 184 5.37 20.65 35.59
C LEU A 184 5.47 19.61 36.72
N GLY A 185 6.35 19.85 37.69
CA GLY A 185 6.53 18.94 38.82
C GLY A 185 7.47 17.75 38.58
N TRP A 186 8.13 17.68 37.42
CA TRP A 186 9.08 16.62 37.06
C TRP A 186 10.39 17.15 36.46
N LYS A 187 11.46 16.36 36.58
CA LYS A 187 12.79 16.61 36.01
C LYS A 187 13.49 15.31 35.56
N GLY A 188 14.67 15.43 34.97
CA GLY A 188 15.48 14.32 34.41
C GLY A 188 15.17 14.06 32.93
N ASP A 189 16.04 13.35 32.21
CA ASP A 189 15.96 13.25 30.74
C ASP A 189 14.71 12.49 30.22
N ASP A 190 14.20 11.54 31.01
CA ASP A 190 12.95 10.79 30.74
C ASP A 190 11.76 11.27 31.58
N TYR A 191 11.95 12.33 32.37
CA TYR A 191 10.99 12.89 33.33
C TYR A 191 10.45 11.92 34.37
N SER A 192 11.28 10.97 34.79
CA SER A 192 10.95 10.04 35.88
C SER A 192 11.14 10.63 37.28
N ILE A 193 11.83 11.77 37.42
CA ILE A 193 12.22 12.30 38.73
C ILE A 193 11.21 13.36 39.18
N PRO A 194 10.45 13.15 40.25
CA PRO A 194 9.54 14.17 40.76
C PRO A 194 10.28 15.32 41.42
N CYS A 195 9.66 16.49 41.48
CA CYS A 195 10.22 17.59 42.24
C CYS A 195 10.35 17.24 43.72
N PRO A 196 11.51 17.54 44.33
CA PRO A 196 11.70 17.37 45.76
C PRO A 196 10.75 18.30 46.53
N ASN A 197 10.42 17.89 47.76
CA ASN A 197 9.56 18.70 48.63
C ASN A 197 10.10 20.13 48.77
N GLY A 198 9.21 21.11 48.61
CA GLY A 198 9.56 22.53 48.65
C GLY A 198 9.90 23.13 47.28
N THR A 199 9.88 22.36 46.20
CA THR A 199 10.06 22.86 44.83
C THR A 199 8.89 22.50 43.92
N PHE A 200 8.65 23.34 42.91
CA PHE A 200 7.58 23.14 41.94
C PHE A 200 7.95 23.71 40.56
N GLY A 201 7.03 23.59 39.60
CA GLY A 201 7.16 24.19 38.27
C GLY A 201 8.02 23.39 37.30
N LEU A 202 8.45 24.04 36.22
CA LEU A 202 9.23 23.40 35.15
C LEU A 202 10.63 23.06 35.65
N LEU A 203 11.06 21.79 35.49
CA LEU A 203 12.37 21.31 35.95
C LEU A 203 12.64 21.55 37.45
N CYS A 204 11.60 21.78 38.26
CA CYS A 204 11.70 22.06 39.69
C CYS A 204 12.55 23.30 40.03
N LYS A 205 12.57 24.30 39.15
CA LYS A 205 13.36 25.52 39.33
C LYS A 205 12.73 26.52 40.31
N GLU A 206 11.46 26.34 40.66
CA GLU A 206 10.74 27.25 41.54
C GLU A 206 10.69 26.70 42.97
N ASN A 207 10.84 27.58 43.95
CA ASN A 207 10.78 27.25 45.37
C ASN A 207 9.42 27.65 45.95
N CYS A 208 8.82 26.76 46.73
CA CYS A 208 7.59 27.02 47.45
C CYS A 208 7.82 27.97 48.64
N THR A 209 7.17 29.13 48.60
CA THR A 209 7.12 30.09 49.73
C THR A 209 5.70 30.15 50.29
N CYS A 210 5.21 29.03 50.82
CA CYS A 210 3.81 28.87 51.20
C CYS A 210 3.49 29.54 52.54
N LEU A 211 2.27 30.07 52.66
CA LEU A 211 1.76 30.64 53.90
C LEU A 211 1.41 29.54 54.91
N LYS A 212 1.28 29.92 56.18
CA LYS A 212 0.96 28.99 57.27
C LYS A 212 -0.43 28.38 57.04
N GLY A 213 -0.49 27.07 56.79
CA GLY A 213 -1.72 26.34 56.47
C GLY A 213 -1.88 25.96 54.99
N GLU A 214 -0.95 26.38 54.14
CA GLU A 214 -0.84 25.90 52.75
C GLU A 214 0.13 24.72 52.67
N TYR A 215 0.01 23.94 51.59
CA TYR A 215 0.91 22.85 51.26
C TYR A 215 1.52 23.06 49.88
N CYS A 216 2.77 22.62 49.72
CA CYS A 216 3.51 22.74 48.46
C CYS A 216 3.18 21.56 47.56
N CYS A 217 2.49 21.82 46.46
CA CYS A 217 2.29 20.89 45.36
C CYS A 217 3.37 21.06 44.30
N ARG A 218 3.93 19.95 43.84
CA ARG A 218 4.99 19.95 42.82
C ARG A 218 4.58 20.54 41.47
N ASN A 219 3.30 20.45 41.10
CA ASN A 219 2.81 20.93 39.81
C ASN A 219 2.46 22.42 39.88
N ASP A 220 1.76 22.82 40.94
CA ASP A 220 1.04 24.09 41.01
C ASP A 220 1.58 25.05 42.07
N GLY A 221 2.60 24.65 42.83
CA GLY A 221 3.15 25.45 43.92
C GLY A 221 2.27 25.41 45.17
N CYS A 222 2.10 26.54 45.84
CA CYS A 222 1.39 26.60 47.13
C CYS A 222 -0.13 26.53 46.93
N LEU A 223 -0.76 25.53 47.55
CA LEU A 223 -2.21 25.34 47.54
C LEU A 223 -2.77 25.34 48.96
N SER A 224 -3.99 25.88 49.11
CA SER A 224 -4.72 25.87 50.37
C SER A 224 -5.63 24.65 50.45
N LEU A 225 -5.72 24.01 51.63
CA LEU A 225 -6.57 22.83 51.85
C LEU A 225 -8.08 23.14 51.81
N PHE A 226 -8.45 24.43 51.75
CA PHE A 226 -9.84 24.88 51.74
C PHE A 226 -10.06 26.08 50.79
N PRO A 227 -10.17 25.84 49.47
CA PRO A 227 -10.45 26.92 48.49
C PRO A 227 -11.77 27.65 48.77
N TRP A 228 -12.72 26.99 49.44
CA TRP A 228 -14.11 27.42 49.56
C TRP A 228 -14.45 28.15 50.86
N LEU A 229 -13.55 28.18 51.86
CA LEU A 229 -13.83 28.82 53.15
C LEU A 229 -13.53 30.32 53.20
N ASN A 230 -12.78 30.87 52.23
CA ASN A 230 -12.35 32.27 52.24
C ASN A 230 -12.81 33.09 51.02
N GLY A 231 -13.86 32.65 50.30
CA GLY A 231 -14.53 33.47 49.28
C GLY A 231 -13.65 33.99 48.13
N SER A 232 -12.46 33.44 47.95
CA SER A 232 -11.51 33.89 46.94
C SER A 232 -11.50 32.89 45.80
N SER A 233 -12.02 33.33 44.65
CA SER A 233 -12.01 32.62 43.37
C SER A 233 -10.68 31.91 43.12
N MET A 234 -10.76 30.62 42.80
CA MET A 234 -9.64 29.73 42.51
C MET A 234 -9.03 29.99 41.11
N TYR A 235 -8.83 31.25 40.74
CA TYR A 235 -8.17 31.69 39.52
C TYR A 235 -7.55 33.06 39.75
N SER A 236 -6.37 33.11 40.36
CA SER A 236 -5.44 34.23 40.17
C SER A 236 -4.07 33.87 40.72
N ARG A 237 -3.24 33.31 39.85
CA ARG A 237 -1.84 33.71 39.61
C ARG A 237 -1.39 33.04 38.32
N LEU A 238 -1.89 33.60 37.21
CA LEU A 238 -1.21 33.57 35.93
C LEU A 238 -0.45 34.89 35.82
N LEU A 239 0.84 34.77 35.46
CA LEU A 239 1.87 35.79 35.24
C LEU A 239 2.60 36.27 36.50
#